data_AF-A0A7S3RHS5-F1
#
_entry.id   AF-A0A7S3RHS5-F1
#
_cell.length_a   1.000
_cell.length_b   1.000
_cell.length_c   1.000
_cell.angle_alpha   90.00
_cell.angle_beta   90.00
_cell.angle_gamma   90.00
#
_symmetry.space_group_name_H-M   'P 1'
#
loop_
_entity.id
_entity.type
_entity.pdbx_description
1 polymer ?
#
loop_
_entity_poly.entity_id
_entity_poly.type
_entity_poly.pdbx_seq_one_letter_code
_entity_poly.pdbx_strand_id
1 'polypeptide(L)'
;MYTLKDAQMMPSSSDVAGATFMAAGSSAPELFTSVMGVFAVKNDVGVGTIVGSAVFNLCCIIGGTALFTPIVLVIDWKPITRDSVFYLIAILMMITSLRDGEVDLLESSLLICAYAGYVVFMYHNQTAMEVFGRCVGEDGRQLNDEENKKDEEGEEEEEEQDSPIAQAIARPLFLMFEATIPNCSLERNKGRHLTTFFMSVLWIGILSYFMVTWASKLGCIWGIHPAVMGITVLAAGTSVPDAIGSLLVARDGHGDMAVSNAIGSNVFDILLGLGLPWLFSNAIFGVSVPVDATGIVPFTIILLSTLAMIYGATFLGGFRLTKPLGAFFFTLYFAFVAWALLREFGKLPEWMGA
;
A
#
# COMPACT_ATOMS: atom_id res chain seq x y z
N MET A 1 -11.11 20.30 0.15
CA MET A 1 -12.51 20.12 0.57
C MET A 1 -13.53 19.99 -0.57
N TYR A 2 -13.35 20.57 -1.78
CA TYR A 2 -14.34 20.39 -2.87
C TYR A 2 -13.99 19.32 -3.93
N THR A 3 -12.71 18.98 -4.15
CA THR A 3 -12.35 17.92 -5.12
C THR A 3 -12.57 16.49 -4.62
N LEU A 4 -12.67 16.29 -3.31
CA LEU A 4 -13.07 15.00 -2.76
C LEU A 4 -14.59 14.80 -2.89
N LYS A 5 -15.39 15.88 -2.84
CA LYS A 5 -16.85 15.81 -3.04
C LYS A 5 -17.27 15.39 -4.46
N ASP A 6 -16.48 15.72 -5.48
CA ASP A 6 -16.78 15.31 -6.86
C ASP A 6 -16.29 13.87 -7.17
N ALA A 7 -15.29 13.36 -6.46
CA ALA A 7 -14.89 11.94 -6.51
C ALA A 7 -15.81 11.03 -5.67
N GLN A 8 -16.44 11.57 -4.62
CA GLN A 8 -17.46 10.92 -3.77
C GLN A 8 -18.86 10.85 -4.42
N MET A 9 -19.04 11.36 -5.66
CA MET A 9 -20.28 11.15 -6.43
C MET A 9 -20.31 9.83 -7.20
N MET A 10 -19.33 8.95 -7.03
CA MET A 10 -19.49 7.55 -7.46
C MET A 10 -20.25 6.80 -6.37
N PRO A 11 -21.41 6.20 -6.66
CA PRO A 11 -22.00 5.22 -5.77
C PRO A 11 -21.07 4.02 -5.79
N SER A 12 -20.01 4.03 -5.00
CA SER A 12 -19.14 2.88 -4.77
C SER A 12 -19.20 2.57 -3.29
N SER A 13 -19.33 1.29 -2.94
CA SER A 13 -19.32 0.88 -1.53
C SER A 13 -17.99 1.30 -0.88
N SER A 14 -17.99 1.54 0.43
CA SER A 14 -16.84 2.06 1.18
C SER A 14 -15.57 1.20 1.02
N ASP A 15 -15.72 -0.11 0.79
CA ASP A 15 -14.62 -1.03 0.45
C ASP A 15 -14.03 -0.76 -0.95
N VAL A 16 -14.84 -0.40 -1.94
CA VAL A 16 -14.36 -0.09 -3.30
C VAL A 16 -13.59 1.23 -3.33
N ALA A 17 -14.06 2.23 -2.58
CA ALA A 17 -13.35 3.50 -2.42
C ALA A 17 -12.02 3.29 -1.69
N GLY A 18 -12.02 2.50 -0.61
CA GLY A 18 -10.82 2.09 0.13
C GLY A 18 -9.79 1.38 -0.77
N ALA A 19 -10.21 0.37 -1.53
CA ALA A 19 -9.31 -0.42 -2.36
C ALA A 19 -8.80 0.28 -3.63
N THR A 20 -9.34 1.45 -4.02
CA THR A 20 -8.96 2.14 -5.27
C THR A 20 -8.40 3.54 -5.03
N PHE A 21 -9.25 4.50 -4.67
CA PHE A 21 -8.86 5.90 -4.62
C PHE A 21 -8.00 6.21 -3.38
N MET A 22 -8.39 5.68 -2.21
CA MET A 22 -7.59 5.82 -0.99
C MET A 22 -6.28 5.07 -1.11
N ALA A 23 -6.33 3.81 -1.55
CA ALA A 23 -5.15 2.99 -1.83
C ALA A 23 -4.17 3.70 -2.77
N ALA A 24 -4.62 4.30 -3.87
CA ALA A 24 -3.74 5.01 -4.80
C ALA A 24 -3.11 6.29 -4.19
N GLY A 25 -3.84 6.98 -3.31
CA GLY A 25 -3.35 8.16 -2.61
C GLY A 25 -2.31 7.83 -1.55
N SER A 26 -2.59 6.83 -0.71
CA SER A 26 -1.67 6.38 0.35
C SER A 26 -0.42 5.70 -0.20
N SER A 27 -0.52 5.05 -1.36
CA SER A 27 0.59 4.36 -2.05
C SER A 27 1.44 5.26 -2.96
N ALA A 28 1.16 6.57 -2.98
CA ALA A 28 1.94 7.51 -3.78
C ALA A 28 3.44 7.52 -3.40
N PRO A 29 3.82 7.55 -2.10
CA PRO A 29 5.22 7.44 -1.70
C PRO A 29 5.90 6.19 -2.26
N GLU A 30 5.26 5.02 -2.15
CA GLU A 30 5.72 3.72 -2.65
C GLU A 30 5.99 3.77 -4.16
N LEU A 31 5.01 4.23 -4.95
CA LEU A 31 5.17 4.44 -6.39
C LEU A 31 6.40 5.32 -6.69
N PHE A 32 6.54 6.45 -5.99
CA PHE A 32 7.69 7.34 -6.20
C PHE A 32 9.02 6.73 -5.73
N THR A 33 9.04 5.91 -4.69
CA THR A 33 10.27 5.18 -4.32
C THR A 33 10.70 4.20 -5.40
N SER A 34 9.73 3.52 -6.03
CA SER A 34 9.98 2.62 -7.16
C SER A 34 10.50 3.37 -8.39
N VAL A 35 9.87 4.51 -8.74
CA VAL A 35 10.39 5.41 -9.79
C VAL A 35 11.84 5.83 -9.50
N MET A 36 12.14 6.23 -8.27
CA MET A 36 13.51 6.64 -7.89
C MET A 36 14.50 5.48 -7.89
N GLY A 37 14.07 4.27 -7.52
CA GLY A 37 14.87 3.06 -7.62
C GLY A 37 15.29 2.76 -9.05
N VAL A 38 14.36 2.86 -10.00
CA VAL A 38 14.63 2.59 -11.44
C VAL A 38 15.42 3.72 -12.11
N PHE A 39 14.99 4.99 -11.95
CA PHE A 39 15.54 6.10 -12.72
C PHE A 39 16.71 6.83 -12.06
N ALA A 40 16.74 6.93 -10.73
CA ALA A 40 17.73 7.74 -10.02
C ALA A 40 18.89 6.91 -9.48
N VAL A 41 18.59 5.86 -8.70
CA VAL A 41 19.63 5.08 -8.00
C VAL A 41 20.03 3.82 -8.77
N LYS A 42 19.18 3.32 -9.67
CA LYS A 42 19.40 2.12 -10.51
C LYS A 42 19.73 0.88 -9.69
N ASN A 43 18.88 0.58 -8.71
CA ASN A 43 19.02 -0.57 -7.82
C ASN A 43 17.64 -1.15 -7.44
N ASP A 44 17.63 -2.32 -6.81
CA ASP A 44 16.42 -3.05 -6.44
C ASP A 44 15.71 -2.50 -5.18
N VAL A 45 16.05 -1.27 -4.75
CA VAL A 45 15.43 -0.64 -3.58
C VAL A 45 13.92 -0.44 -3.77
N GLY A 46 13.48 -0.17 -5.01
CA GLY A 46 12.07 0.00 -5.35
C GLY A 46 11.27 -1.28 -5.14
N VAL A 47 11.78 -2.40 -5.67
CA VAL A 47 11.17 -3.73 -5.47
C VAL A 47 11.17 -4.10 -3.99
N GLY A 48 12.30 -3.90 -3.30
CA GLY A 48 12.40 -4.15 -1.87
C GLY A 48 11.37 -3.35 -1.05
N THR A 49 11.18 -2.07 -1.38
CA THR A 49 10.20 -1.20 -0.70
C THR A 49 8.78 -1.72 -0.91
N ILE A 50 8.37 -2.03 -2.14
CA ILE A 50 7.03 -2.54 -2.43
C ILE A 50 6.74 -3.88 -1.75
N VAL A 51 7.71 -4.81 -1.76
CA VAL A 51 7.55 -6.08 -1.05
C VAL A 51 7.48 -5.88 0.47
N GLY A 52 8.29 -4.98 1.02
CA GLY A 52 8.29 -4.68 2.45
C GLY A 52 7.00 -4.00 2.90
N SER A 53 6.51 -3.02 2.13
CA SER A 53 5.26 -2.31 2.36
C SER A 53 4.09 -3.29 2.32
N ALA A 54 4.09 -4.25 1.40
CA ALA A 54 3.05 -5.27 1.39
C ALA A 54 3.03 -6.15 2.65
N VAL A 55 4.20 -6.56 3.16
CA VAL A 55 4.27 -7.30 4.45
C VAL A 55 3.88 -6.38 5.62
N PHE A 56 4.24 -5.10 5.57
CA PHE A 56 3.85 -4.12 6.58
C PHE A 56 2.34 -3.89 6.61
N ASN A 57 1.71 -3.68 5.45
CA ASN A 57 0.26 -3.47 5.32
C ASN A 57 -0.51 -4.68 5.84
N LEU A 58 -0.09 -5.87 5.42
CA LEU A 58 -0.72 -7.11 5.85
C LEU A 58 -0.54 -7.41 7.34
N CYS A 59 0.64 -7.17 7.92
CA CYS A 59 0.90 -7.53 9.32
C CYS A 59 0.66 -6.38 10.29
N CYS A 60 1.27 -5.21 10.05
CA CYS A 60 1.20 -4.05 10.94
C CYS A 60 -0.12 -3.30 10.83
N ILE A 61 -0.64 -3.05 9.62
CA ILE A 61 -1.89 -2.30 9.49
C ILE A 61 -3.06 -3.16 9.94
N ILE A 62 -3.26 -4.34 9.36
CA ILE A 62 -4.35 -5.26 9.78
C ILE A 62 -4.18 -5.70 11.25
N GLY A 63 -2.96 -5.98 11.70
CA GLY A 63 -2.70 -6.37 13.09
C GLY A 63 -2.89 -5.20 14.07
N GLY A 64 -2.43 -4.01 13.70
CA GLY A 64 -2.52 -2.79 14.48
C GLY A 64 -3.97 -2.29 14.63
N THR A 65 -4.76 -2.32 13.56
CA THR A 65 -6.20 -1.99 13.62
C THR A 65 -6.93 -2.93 14.57
N ALA A 66 -6.62 -4.23 14.57
CA ALA A 66 -7.18 -5.19 15.52
C ALA A 66 -6.70 -4.99 16.98
N LEU A 67 -5.47 -4.53 17.18
CA LEU A 67 -4.83 -4.41 18.50
C LEU A 67 -5.20 -3.09 19.21
N PHE A 68 -5.19 -1.98 18.48
CA PHE A 68 -5.29 -0.62 19.00
C PHE A 68 -6.69 0.01 18.86
N THR A 69 -7.64 -0.75 18.30
CA THR A 69 -9.06 -0.41 18.30
C THR A 69 -9.76 -0.97 19.55
N PRO A 70 -10.65 -0.21 20.20
CA PRO A 70 -11.32 -0.67 21.42
C PRO A 70 -12.34 -1.78 21.16
N ILE A 71 -12.92 -1.84 19.95
CA ILE A 71 -13.94 -2.79 19.53
C ILE A 71 -13.35 -3.98 18.75
N VAL A 72 -14.07 -5.10 18.74
CA VAL A 72 -13.75 -6.23 17.86
C VAL A 72 -14.29 -5.92 16.48
N LEU A 73 -13.42 -5.89 15.48
CA LEU A 73 -13.78 -5.62 14.10
C LEU A 73 -14.35 -6.89 13.47
N VAL A 74 -15.61 -6.83 13.04
CA VAL A 74 -16.29 -7.91 12.31
C VAL A 74 -16.27 -7.53 10.85
N ILE A 75 -15.59 -8.33 10.03
CA ILE A 75 -15.34 -7.98 8.64
C ILE A 75 -16.16 -8.84 7.69
N ASP A 76 -16.71 -8.25 6.62
CA ASP A 76 -17.29 -9.03 5.54
C ASP A 76 -16.21 -9.86 4.82
N TRP A 77 -16.48 -11.13 4.66
CA TRP A 77 -15.58 -12.06 3.99
C TRP A 77 -15.49 -11.82 2.48
N LYS A 78 -16.52 -11.22 1.85
CA LYS A 78 -16.57 -11.07 0.39
C LYS A 78 -15.50 -10.09 -0.13
N PRO A 79 -15.38 -8.85 0.40
CA PRO A 79 -14.36 -7.91 -0.07
C PRO A 79 -12.94 -8.42 0.21
N ILE A 80 -12.69 -8.97 1.40
CA ILE A 80 -11.39 -9.58 1.75
C ILE A 80 -11.01 -10.67 0.75
N THR A 81 -11.93 -11.59 0.46
CA THR A 81 -11.66 -12.71 -0.46
C THR A 81 -11.39 -12.20 -1.87
N ARG A 82 -12.20 -11.27 -2.37
CA ARG A 82 -12.02 -10.62 -3.67
C ARG A 82 -10.63 -9.99 -3.77
N ASP A 83 -10.28 -9.13 -2.82
CA ASP A 83 -9.02 -8.38 -2.84
C ASP A 83 -7.81 -9.32 -2.67
N SER A 84 -7.93 -10.34 -1.82
CA SER A 84 -6.89 -11.38 -1.67
C SER A 84 -6.65 -12.17 -2.96
N VAL A 85 -7.70 -12.42 -3.75
CA VAL A 85 -7.57 -13.10 -5.05
C VAL A 85 -6.87 -12.21 -6.07
N PHE A 86 -7.25 -10.93 -6.18
CA PHE A 86 -6.54 -9.99 -7.06
C PHE A 86 -5.09 -9.80 -6.65
N TYR A 87 -4.83 -9.74 -5.36
CA TYR A 87 -3.49 -9.64 -4.84
C TYR A 87 -2.66 -10.91 -5.10
N LEU A 88 -3.26 -12.10 -4.98
CA LEU A 88 -2.61 -13.35 -5.40
C LEU A 88 -2.27 -13.32 -6.90
N ILE A 89 -3.17 -12.85 -7.76
CA ILE A 89 -2.91 -12.70 -9.20
C ILE A 89 -1.75 -11.73 -9.42
N ALA A 90 -1.73 -10.58 -8.72
CA ALA A 90 -0.66 -9.60 -8.82
C ALA A 90 0.71 -10.20 -8.42
N ILE A 91 0.77 -10.93 -7.30
CA ILE A 91 1.99 -11.63 -6.88
C ILE A 91 2.44 -12.64 -7.94
N LEU A 92 1.53 -13.44 -8.49
CA LEU A 92 1.87 -14.42 -9.53
C LEU A 92 2.41 -13.75 -10.80
N MET A 93 1.81 -12.63 -11.22
CA MET A 93 2.32 -11.86 -12.35
C MET A 93 3.72 -11.30 -12.08
N MET A 94 3.94 -10.75 -10.88
CA MET A 94 5.26 -10.28 -10.45
C MET A 94 6.30 -11.41 -10.46
N ILE A 95 5.97 -12.60 -9.96
CA ILE A 95 6.86 -13.77 -10.01
C ILE A 95 7.23 -14.10 -11.45
N THR A 96 6.24 -14.11 -12.36
CA THR A 96 6.51 -14.44 -13.76
C THR A 96 7.41 -13.41 -14.44
N SER A 97 7.22 -12.11 -14.15
CA SER A 97 8.03 -11.02 -14.71
C SER A 97 9.45 -10.94 -14.13
N LEU A 98 9.71 -11.56 -12.98
CA LEU A 98 11.04 -11.56 -12.34
C LEU A 98 11.82 -12.86 -12.57
N ARG A 99 11.30 -13.77 -13.40
CA ARG A 99 11.80 -15.14 -13.50
C ARG A 99 13.20 -15.24 -14.11
N ASP A 100 13.48 -14.42 -15.11
CA ASP A 100 14.75 -14.38 -15.85
C ASP A 100 15.70 -13.26 -15.35
N GLY A 101 15.24 -12.45 -14.40
CA GLY A 101 16.01 -11.34 -13.83
C GLY A 101 16.07 -10.09 -14.72
N GLU A 102 15.27 -10.03 -15.78
CA GLU A 102 15.17 -8.86 -16.65
C GLU A 102 13.71 -8.58 -16.99
N VAL A 103 13.18 -7.41 -16.61
CA VAL A 103 11.78 -7.06 -16.93
C VAL A 103 11.70 -6.38 -18.28
N ASP A 104 11.01 -7.02 -19.23
CA ASP A 104 10.82 -6.50 -20.59
C ASP A 104 9.61 -5.55 -20.71
N LEU A 105 9.44 -4.99 -21.92
CA LEU A 105 8.33 -4.08 -22.23
C LEU A 105 6.96 -4.79 -22.16
N LEU A 106 6.89 -6.06 -22.56
CA LEU A 106 5.65 -6.83 -22.58
C LEU A 106 5.20 -7.12 -21.16
N GLU A 107 6.08 -7.62 -20.30
CA GLU A 107 5.84 -7.91 -18.90
C GLU A 107 5.40 -6.68 -18.12
N SER A 108 6.11 -5.57 -18.27
CA SER A 108 5.71 -4.30 -17.67
C SER A 108 4.38 -3.79 -18.21
N SER A 109 4.10 -3.94 -19.51
CA SER A 109 2.78 -3.60 -20.07
C SER A 109 1.65 -4.49 -19.55
N LEU A 110 1.91 -5.77 -19.31
CA LEU A 110 0.94 -6.73 -18.78
C LEU A 110 0.55 -6.38 -17.34
N LEU A 111 1.51 -5.96 -16.50
CA LEU A 111 1.23 -5.48 -15.14
C LEU A 111 0.29 -4.26 -15.16
N ILE A 112 0.56 -3.28 -16.03
CA ILE A 112 -0.29 -2.09 -16.20
C ILE A 112 -1.68 -2.46 -16.73
N CYS A 113 -1.77 -3.33 -17.73
CA CYS A 113 -3.03 -3.81 -18.26
C CYS A 113 -3.84 -4.57 -17.21
N ALA A 114 -3.19 -5.37 -16.36
CA ALA A 114 -3.84 -6.06 -15.26
C ALA A 114 -4.37 -5.07 -14.21
N TYR A 115 -3.63 -4.02 -13.88
CA TYR A 115 -4.13 -2.96 -12.99
C TYR A 115 -5.34 -2.25 -13.58
N ALA A 116 -5.30 -1.89 -14.87
CA ALA A 116 -6.45 -1.30 -15.54
C ALA A 116 -7.67 -2.24 -15.53
N GLY A 117 -7.46 -3.54 -15.76
CA GLY A 117 -8.49 -4.57 -15.64
C GLY A 117 -9.06 -4.69 -14.22
N TYR A 118 -8.22 -4.62 -13.20
CA TYR A 118 -8.62 -4.58 -11.79
C TYR A 118 -9.49 -3.35 -11.49
N VAL A 119 -9.08 -2.16 -11.91
CA VAL A 119 -9.87 -0.92 -11.72
C VAL A 119 -11.22 -1.00 -12.43
N VAL A 120 -11.26 -1.52 -13.66
CA VAL A 120 -12.52 -1.73 -14.41
C VAL A 120 -13.42 -2.74 -13.69
N PHE A 121 -12.85 -3.84 -13.17
CA PHE A 121 -13.61 -4.80 -12.38
C PHE A 121 -14.19 -4.16 -11.12
N MET A 122 -13.38 -3.38 -10.39
CA MET A 122 -13.79 -2.68 -9.17
C MET A 122 -14.89 -1.64 -9.45
N TYR A 123 -14.80 -0.94 -10.58
CA TYR A 123 -15.84 -0.02 -11.04
C TYR A 123 -17.19 -0.71 -11.27
N HIS A 124 -17.17 -1.97 -11.73
CA HIS A 124 -18.38 -2.78 -11.95
C HIS A 124 -18.76 -3.67 -10.75
N ASN A 125 -18.02 -3.62 -9.65
CA ASN A 125 -18.13 -4.59 -8.55
C ASN A 125 -19.50 -4.58 -7.86
N GLN A 126 -20.19 -3.44 -7.76
CA GLN A 126 -21.55 -3.40 -7.20
C GLN A 126 -22.53 -4.29 -7.96
N THR A 127 -22.48 -4.27 -9.29
CA THR A 127 -23.32 -5.15 -10.14
C THR A 127 -22.92 -6.61 -10.00
N ALA A 128 -21.63 -6.91 -9.84
CA ALA A 128 -21.14 -8.27 -9.65
C ALA A 128 -21.56 -8.86 -8.30
N MET A 129 -21.48 -8.07 -7.22
CA MET A 129 -21.91 -8.45 -5.87
C MET A 129 -23.43 -8.68 -5.79
N GLU A 130 -24.23 -7.87 -6.47
CA GLU A 130 -25.69 -8.06 -6.56
C GLU A 130 -26.07 -9.34 -7.32
N VAL A 131 -25.38 -9.65 -8.43
CA VAL A 131 -25.61 -10.87 -9.22
C VAL A 131 -25.16 -12.11 -8.43
N PHE A 132 -24.01 -12.04 -7.74
CA PHE A 132 -23.51 -13.12 -6.92
C PHE A 132 -24.41 -13.40 -5.70
N GLY A 133 -24.92 -12.34 -5.04
CA GLY A 133 -25.90 -12.46 -3.96
C GLY A 133 -27.21 -13.13 -4.40
N ARG A 134 -27.68 -12.85 -5.63
CA ARG A 134 -28.82 -13.55 -6.24
C ARG A 134 -28.55 -15.02 -6.54
N CYS A 135 -27.33 -15.39 -6.91
CA CYS A 135 -26.95 -16.79 -7.17
C CYS A 135 -26.75 -17.61 -5.88
N VAL A 136 -26.35 -16.97 -4.78
CA VAL A 136 -26.11 -17.63 -3.49
C VAL A 136 -27.35 -17.67 -2.59
N GLY A 137 -28.46 -17.04 -2.99
CA GLY A 137 -29.72 -17.10 -2.26
C GLY A 137 -29.67 -16.37 -0.91
N GLU A 138 -28.85 -15.32 -0.81
CA GLU A 138 -28.90 -14.42 0.34
C GLU A 138 -30.02 -13.41 0.16
N ASP A 139 -31.12 -13.61 0.89
CA ASP A 139 -32.20 -12.64 1.02
C ASP A 139 -31.60 -11.31 1.52
N GLY A 140 -31.89 -10.25 0.78
CA GLY A 140 -31.24 -8.96 0.89
C GLY A 140 -31.22 -8.40 2.31
N ARG A 141 -30.01 -8.22 2.84
CA ARG A 141 -29.74 -7.24 3.88
C ARG A 141 -29.29 -5.94 3.22
N GLN A 142 -30.24 -5.24 2.61
CA GLN A 142 -30.14 -3.80 2.39
C GLN A 142 -30.40 -3.10 3.72
N LEU A 143 -29.43 -3.14 4.61
CA LEU A 143 -29.36 -2.35 5.83
C LEU A 143 -27.87 -2.14 6.04
N ASN A 144 -27.33 -1.01 5.54
CA ASN A 144 -26.12 -0.32 6.00
C ASN A 144 -25.65 0.80 5.03
N ASP A 145 -26.13 0.82 3.78
CA ASP A 145 -25.66 1.81 2.79
C ASP A 145 -26.16 3.25 3.04
N GLU A 146 -27.23 3.45 3.81
CA GLU A 146 -27.75 4.79 4.14
C GLU A 146 -27.12 5.41 5.40
N GLU A 147 -26.55 4.60 6.31
CA GLU A 147 -25.76 5.12 7.45
C GLU A 147 -24.35 5.49 7.00
N ASN A 148 -23.70 4.67 6.16
CA ASN A 148 -22.37 4.99 5.61
C ASN A 148 -22.33 6.31 4.82
N LYS A 149 -23.43 6.69 4.15
CA LYS A 149 -23.49 7.94 3.37
C LYS A 149 -23.50 9.23 4.19
N LYS A 150 -23.78 9.17 5.50
CA LYS A 150 -23.82 10.37 6.35
C LYS A 150 -22.52 10.62 7.11
N ASP A 151 -21.71 9.58 7.31
CA ASP A 151 -20.48 9.68 8.09
C ASP A 151 -19.22 9.91 7.21
N GLU A 152 -19.32 9.71 5.89
CA GLU A 152 -18.26 10.03 4.91
C GLU A 152 -18.04 11.55 4.66
N GLU A 153 -18.90 12.44 5.19
CA GLU A 153 -18.79 13.90 4.97
C GLU A 153 -17.80 14.63 5.89
N GLY A 154 -17.02 13.92 6.72
CA GLY A 154 -16.13 14.55 7.67
C GLY A 154 -14.97 13.69 8.15
N GLU A 155 -14.19 13.11 7.24
CA GLU A 155 -12.83 12.67 7.60
C GLU A 155 -11.95 13.92 7.77
N GLU A 156 -12.03 14.54 8.94
CA GLU A 156 -10.96 15.40 9.44
C GLU A 156 -9.82 14.44 9.83
N GLU A 157 -8.72 14.46 9.07
CA GLU A 157 -7.46 13.85 9.51
C GLU A 157 -7.18 14.41 10.92
N GLU A 158 -7.23 13.56 11.96
CA GLU A 158 -6.78 13.95 13.29
C GLU A 158 -5.30 14.34 13.16
N GLU A 159 -5.00 15.65 13.20
CA GLU A 159 -3.64 16.16 13.18
C GLU A 159 -2.87 15.51 14.34
N GLU A 160 -1.95 14.61 13.99
CA GLU A 160 -1.05 13.99 14.95
C GLU A 160 -0.35 15.11 15.71
N GLN A 161 -0.55 15.17 17.03
CA GLN A 161 -0.02 16.25 17.86
C GLN A 161 1.49 16.06 18.01
N ASP A 162 2.22 16.48 16.98
CA ASP A 162 3.66 16.32 16.88
C ASP A 162 4.34 16.88 18.13
N SER A 163 5.32 16.15 18.66
CA SER A 163 6.10 16.65 19.79
C SER A 163 6.68 18.04 19.45
N PRO A 164 6.83 18.96 20.43
CA PRO A 164 7.32 20.33 20.15
C PRO A 164 8.67 20.35 19.41
N ILE A 165 9.48 19.30 19.59
CA ILE A 165 10.77 19.11 18.94
C ILE A 165 10.58 18.70 17.48
N ALA A 166 9.68 17.75 17.20
CA ALA A 166 9.36 17.31 15.83
C ALA A 166 8.81 18.48 15.00
N GLN A 167 7.88 19.26 15.57
CA GLN A 167 7.37 20.47 14.91
C GLN A 167 8.48 21.47 14.62
N ALA A 168 9.39 21.71 15.55
CA ALA A 168 10.50 22.65 15.34
C ALA A 168 11.42 22.22 14.19
N ILE A 169 11.67 20.91 14.05
CA ILE A 169 12.50 20.33 12.98
C ILE A 169 11.77 20.38 11.62
N ALA A 170 10.47 20.06 11.60
CA ALA A 170 9.69 19.99 10.37
C ALA A 170 9.19 21.35 9.87
N ARG A 171 9.10 22.37 10.74
CA ARG A 171 8.57 23.71 10.42
C ARG A 171 9.18 24.37 9.17
N PRO A 172 10.50 24.33 8.92
CA PRO A 172 11.07 24.90 7.70
C PRO A 172 10.52 24.24 6.43
N LEU A 173 10.31 22.92 6.49
CA LEU A 173 9.76 22.14 5.40
C LEU A 173 8.27 22.44 5.21
N PHE A 174 7.49 22.50 6.30
CA PHE A 174 6.08 22.90 6.25
C PHE A 174 5.89 24.31 5.71
N LEU A 175 6.76 25.27 6.05
CA LEU A 175 6.72 26.62 5.47
C LEU A 175 6.95 26.61 3.96
N MET A 176 7.82 25.72 3.46
CA MET A 176 8.00 25.55 2.01
C MET A 176 6.76 24.94 1.36
N PHE A 177 6.11 23.97 2.01
CA PHE A 177 4.85 23.41 1.53
C PHE A 177 3.74 24.46 1.50
N GLU A 178 3.56 25.22 2.58
CA GLU A 178 2.55 26.27 2.66
C GLU A 178 2.78 27.39 1.62
N ALA A 179 4.04 27.70 1.31
CA ALA A 179 4.39 28.67 0.28
C ALA A 179 4.15 28.18 -1.16
N THR A 180 4.20 26.87 -1.42
CA THR A 180 4.21 26.31 -2.78
C THR A 180 2.94 25.54 -3.14
N ILE A 181 2.29 24.89 -2.15
CA ILE A 181 1.05 24.13 -2.31
C ILE A 181 -0.13 25.06 -1.97
N PRO A 182 -0.97 25.42 -2.96
CA PRO A 182 -2.12 26.28 -2.69
C PRO A 182 -3.10 25.59 -1.76
N ASN A 183 -3.39 26.19 -0.61
CA ASN A 183 -4.44 25.68 0.27
C ASN A 183 -5.82 25.95 -0.36
N CYS A 184 -6.51 24.86 -0.74
CA CYS A 184 -7.84 24.89 -1.36
C CYS A 184 -9.00 25.06 -0.36
N SER A 185 -8.75 25.08 0.95
CA SER A 185 -9.79 25.44 1.94
C SER A 185 -10.07 26.94 1.96
N LEU A 186 -9.11 27.75 1.51
CA LEU A 186 -9.23 29.21 1.46
C LEU A 186 -10.07 29.67 0.27
N GLU A 187 -10.97 30.62 0.53
CA GLU A 187 -11.87 31.18 -0.47
C GLU A 187 -11.14 31.79 -1.68
N ARG A 188 -9.96 32.36 -1.47
CA ARG A 188 -9.07 32.91 -2.51
C ARG A 188 -8.56 31.86 -3.52
N ASN A 189 -8.48 30.60 -3.11
CA ASN A 189 -7.92 29.50 -3.91
C ASN A 189 -8.99 28.47 -4.33
N LYS A 190 -10.28 28.77 -4.16
CA LYS A 190 -11.38 27.93 -4.67
C LYS A 190 -11.17 27.70 -6.16
N GLY A 191 -11.10 26.42 -6.57
CA GLY A 191 -10.87 26.00 -7.96
C GLY A 191 -9.41 25.69 -8.35
N ARG A 192 -8.41 25.92 -7.48
CA ARG A 192 -6.99 25.62 -7.78
C ARG A 192 -6.58 24.17 -7.44
N HIS A 193 -7.54 23.25 -7.38
CA HIS A 193 -7.34 21.88 -6.92
C HIS A 193 -6.31 21.10 -7.75
N LEU A 194 -6.30 21.30 -9.07
CA LEU A 194 -5.34 20.65 -9.95
C LEU A 194 -3.91 21.14 -9.72
N THR A 195 -3.74 22.43 -9.40
CA THR A 195 -2.43 22.98 -9.03
C THR A 195 -1.94 22.41 -7.71
N THR A 196 -2.82 22.32 -6.70
CA THR A 196 -2.51 21.67 -5.42
C THR A 196 -2.10 20.22 -5.62
N PHE A 197 -2.86 19.46 -6.41
CA PHE A 197 -2.55 18.06 -6.71
C PHE A 197 -1.16 17.90 -7.33
N PHE A 198 -0.85 18.63 -8.42
CA PHE A 198 0.45 18.52 -9.07
C PHE A 198 1.62 19.00 -8.19
N MET A 199 1.41 20.03 -7.36
CA MET A 199 2.42 20.47 -6.41
C MET A 199 2.69 19.43 -5.31
N SER A 200 1.65 18.78 -4.78
CA SER A 200 1.82 17.68 -3.83
C SER A 200 2.56 16.50 -4.45
N VAL A 201 2.17 16.07 -5.65
CA VAL A 201 2.84 15.00 -6.41
C VAL A 201 4.32 15.33 -6.64
N LEU A 202 4.64 16.58 -6.99
CA LEU A 202 6.03 17.03 -7.16
C LEU A 202 6.82 16.93 -5.84
N TRP A 203 6.24 17.38 -4.73
CA TRP A 203 6.90 17.29 -3.42
C TRP A 203 7.11 15.85 -2.95
N ILE A 204 6.15 14.95 -3.17
CA ILE A 204 6.32 13.51 -2.90
C ILE A 204 7.51 12.99 -3.71
N GLY A 205 7.60 13.31 -5.00
CA GLY A 205 8.75 12.92 -5.83
C GLY A 205 10.09 13.46 -5.33
N ILE A 206 10.15 14.73 -4.92
CA ILE A 206 11.36 15.36 -4.37
C ILE A 206 11.79 14.69 -3.06
N LEU A 207 10.85 14.46 -2.14
CA LEU A 207 11.15 13.82 -0.86
C LEU A 207 11.56 12.36 -1.03
N SER A 208 10.88 11.62 -1.91
CA SER A 208 11.23 10.24 -2.24
C SER A 208 12.62 10.12 -2.85
N TYR A 209 13.05 11.08 -3.68
CA TYR A 209 14.43 11.11 -4.19
C TYR A 209 15.47 11.16 -3.06
N PHE A 210 15.31 12.09 -2.11
CA PHE A 210 16.24 12.20 -0.98
C PHE A 210 16.17 10.99 -0.07
N MET A 211 14.97 10.51 0.26
CA MET A 211 14.75 9.33 1.09
C MET A 211 15.45 8.10 0.52
N VAL A 212 15.22 7.77 -0.77
CA VAL A 212 15.81 6.61 -1.43
C VAL A 212 17.34 6.74 -1.56
N THR A 213 17.83 7.94 -1.91
CA THR A 213 19.26 8.20 -2.03
C THR A 213 19.98 8.06 -0.69
N TRP A 214 19.42 8.62 0.38
CA TRP A 214 20.02 8.55 1.71
C TRP A 214 19.95 7.15 2.28
N ALA A 215 18.84 6.45 2.13
CA ALA A 215 18.75 5.07 2.59
C ALA A 215 19.72 4.14 1.85
N SER A 216 19.89 4.30 0.53
CA SER A 216 20.88 3.54 -0.24
C SER A 216 22.31 3.84 0.22
N LYS A 217 22.63 5.10 0.52
CA LYS A 217 23.95 5.49 1.06
C LYS A 217 24.19 4.94 2.48
N LEU A 218 23.16 4.96 3.34
CA LEU A 218 23.23 4.37 4.68
C LEU A 218 23.44 2.85 4.60
N GLY A 219 22.71 2.17 3.71
CA GLY A 219 22.94 0.75 3.41
C GLY A 219 24.37 0.47 3.00
N CYS A 220 24.94 1.29 2.11
CA CYS A 220 26.34 1.17 1.70
C CYS A 220 27.33 1.34 2.87
N ILE A 221 27.07 2.27 3.80
CA ILE A 221 27.91 2.48 5.00
C ILE A 221 27.82 1.30 5.96
N TRP A 222 26.63 0.71 6.13
CA TRP A 222 26.40 -0.42 7.02
C TRP A 222 26.64 -1.80 6.38
N GLY A 223 26.94 -1.86 5.09
CA GLY A 223 27.08 -3.12 4.36
C GLY A 223 25.78 -3.89 4.21
N ILE A 224 24.64 -3.19 4.13
CA ILE A 224 23.30 -3.76 3.93
C ILE A 224 22.88 -3.54 2.48
N HIS A 225 22.44 -4.60 1.81
CA HIS A 225 21.97 -4.56 0.43
C HIS A 225 20.81 -3.55 0.27
N PRO A 226 20.77 -2.76 -0.83
CA PRO A 226 19.70 -1.77 -1.03
C PRO A 226 18.28 -2.36 -0.99
N ALA A 227 18.10 -3.60 -1.47
CA ALA A 227 16.82 -4.30 -1.38
C ALA A 227 16.37 -4.52 0.08
N VAL A 228 17.30 -4.83 0.99
CA VAL A 228 17.01 -5.01 2.43
C VAL A 228 16.76 -3.67 3.12
N MET A 229 17.46 -2.61 2.72
CA MET A 229 17.11 -1.25 3.18
C MET A 229 15.69 -0.88 2.75
N GLY A 230 15.32 -1.21 1.50
CA GLY A 230 13.96 -1.05 0.96
C GLY A 230 12.91 -1.79 1.80
N ILE A 231 13.11 -3.09 2.01
CA ILE A 231 12.12 -3.97 2.68
C ILE A 231 11.92 -3.65 4.16
N THR A 232 12.85 -2.93 4.78
CA THR A 232 12.81 -2.60 6.21
C THR A 232 12.50 -1.13 6.45
N VAL A 233 13.47 -0.25 6.19
CA VAL A 233 13.42 1.16 6.58
C VAL A 233 12.50 1.96 5.68
N LEU A 234 12.60 1.80 4.36
CA LEU A 234 11.73 2.56 3.44
C LEU A 234 10.31 2.06 3.52
N ALA A 235 10.10 0.75 3.51
CA ALA A 235 8.77 0.14 3.64
C ALA A 235 8.02 0.64 4.87
N ALA A 236 8.67 0.63 6.05
CA ALA A 236 8.06 1.19 7.25
C ALA A 236 7.83 2.71 7.11
N GLY A 237 8.80 3.44 6.55
CA GLY A 237 8.71 4.89 6.40
C GLY A 237 7.58 5.37 5.48
N THR A 238 7.33 4.68 4.37
CA THR A 238 6.27 5.03 3.41
C THR A 238 4.90 4.58 3.89
N SER A 239 4.80 3.48 4.63
CA SER A 239 3.53 2.89 5.03
C SER A 239 3.03 3.31 6.43
N VAL A 240 3.82 4.05 7.22
CA VAL A 240 3.38 4.63 8.51
C VAL A 240 2.17 5.57 8.36
N PRO A 241 2.14 6.53 7.40
CA PRO A 241 0.96 7.36 7.17
C PRO A 241 -0.31 6.55 6.89
N ASP A 242 -0.18 5.49 6.07
CA ASP A 242 -1.30 4.59 5.75
C ASP A 242 -1.77 3.79 6.98
N ALA A 243 -0.84 3.39 7.85
CA ALA A 243 -1.17 2.73 9.11
C ALA A 243 -1.97 3.62 10.06
N ILE A 244 -1.60 4.90 10.15
CA ILE A 244 -2.31 5.88 11.00
C ILE A 244 -3.71 6.09 10.43
N GLY A 245 -3.84 6.40 9.14
CA GLY A 245 -5.15 6.59 8.49
C GLY A 245 -6.06 5.37 8.62
N SER A 246 -5.52 4.17 8.35
CA SER A 246 -6.28 2.92 8.49
C SER A 246 -6.68 2.62 9.94
N LEU A 247 -5.86 2.98 10.92
CA LEU A 247 -6.19 2.84 12.34
C LEU A 247 -7.30 3.79 12.76
N LEU A 248 -7.30 5.04 12.28
CA LEU A 248 -8.35 6.02 12.54
C LEU A 248 -9.70 5.54 11.99
N VAL A 249 -9.74 5.15 10.71
CA VAL A 249 -10.94 4.60 10.07
C VAL A 249 -11.45 3.34 10.78
N ALA A 250 -10.54 2.45 11.19
CA ALA A 250 -10.92 1.26 11.96
C ALA A 250 -11.48 1.58 13.36
N ARG A 251 -10.98 2.65 14.00
CA ARG A 251 -11.48 3.11 15.30
C ARG A 251 -12.91 3.60 15.23
N ASP A 252 -13.31 4.17 14.10
CA ASP A 252 -14.67 4.62 13.83
C ASP A 252 -15.63 3.47 13.46
N GLY A 253 -15.15 2.22 13.49
CA GLY A 253 -15.95 1.02 13.20
C GLY A 253 -15.87 0.55 11.75
N HIS A 254 -15.15 1.27 10.89
CA HIS A 254 -15.01 0.95 9.47
C HIS A 254 -13.83 -0.01 9.21
N GLY A 255 -13.77 -1.12 9.96
CA GLY A 255 -12.68 -2.11 9.86
C GLY A 255 -12.54 -2.74 8.46
N ASP A 256 -13.65 -2.93 7.75
CA ASP A 256 -13.71 -3.50 6.39
C ASP A 256 -12.95 -2.62 5.40
N MET A 257 -13.14 -1.31 5.52
CA MET A 257 -12.48 -0.30 4.70
C MET A 257 -10.98 -0.26 4.99
N ALA A 258 -10.58 -0.30 6.27
CA ALA A 258 -9.16 -0.33 6.65
C ALA A 258 -8.44 -1.58 6.13
N VAL A 259 -9.06 -2.76 6.21
CA VAL A 259 -8.47 -4.00 5.70
C VAL A 259 -8.48 -4.05 4.17
N SER A 260 -9.55 -3.59 3.52
CA SER A 260 -9.63 -3.51 2.06
C SER A 260 -8.63 -2.51 1.48
N ASN A 261 -8.41 -1.36 2.13
CA ASN A 261 -7.35 -0.42 1.80
C ASN A 261 -5.96 -1.09 1.89
N ALA A 262 -5.65 -1.76 3.00
CA ALA A 262 -4.36 -2.41 3.22
C ALA A 262 -4.06 -3.56 2.22
N ILE A 263 -5.08 -4.25 1.71
CA ILE A 263 -4.90 -5.30 0.68
C ILE A 263 -4.89 -4.67 -0.73
N GLY A 264 -5.77 -3.71 -0.99
CA GLY A 264 -5.90 -3.02 -2.28
C GLY A 264 -4.66 -2.19 -2.64
N SER A 265 -4.05 -1.51 -1.66
CA SER A 265 -2.77 -0.80 -1.83
C SER A 265 -1.66 -1.75 -2.32
N ASN A 266 -1.61 -2.98 -1.83
CA ASN A 266 -0.62 -3.96 -2.30
C ASN A 266 -0.84 -4.39 -3.77
N VAL A 267 -2.11 -4.43 -4.23
CA VAL A 267 -2.43 -4.67 -5.65
C VAL A 267 -1.94 -3.50 -6.50
N PHE A 268 -2.18 -2.27 -6.04
CA PHE A 268 -1.68 -1.05 -6.67
C PHE A 268 -0.16 -1.04 -6.74
N ASP A 269 0.52 -1.31 -5.63
CA ASP A 269 1.98 -1.27 -5.51
C ASP A 269 2.65 -2.26 -6.45
N ILE A 270 2.14 -3.49 -6.53
CA ILE A 270 2.73 -4.49 -7.43
C ILE A 270 2.42 -4.13 -8.89
N LEU A 271 1.15 -3.91 -9.25
CA LEU A 271 0.77 -3.80 -10.66
C LEU A 271 1.11 -2.43 -11.25
N LEU A 272 0.82 -1.35 -10.54
CA LEU A 272 1.12 0.02 -10.96
C LEU A 272 2.47 0.51 -10.43
N GLY A 273 2.77 0.28 -9.15
CA GLY A 273 3.99 0.76 -8.49
C GLY A 273 5.28 0.19 -9.08
N LEU A 274 5.32 -1.09 -9.44
CA LEU A 274 6.43 -1.68 -10.20
C LEU A 274 6.26 -1.55 -11.72
N GLY A 275 5.04 -1.82 -12.21
CA GLY A 275 4.77 -1.84 -13.65
C GLY A 275 5.05 -0.50 -14.34
N LEU A 276 4.69 0.63 -13.71
CA LEU A 276 4.78 1.94 -14.35
C LEU A 276 6.23 2.43 -14.52
N PRO A 277 7.10 2.37 -13.50
CA PRO A 277 8.52 2.69 -13.66
C PRO A 277 9.22 1.78 -14.68
N TRP A 278 8.94 0.48 -14.66
CA TRP A 278 9.52 -0.47 -15.61
C TRP A 278 9.04 -0.22 -17.04
N LEU A 279 7.75 0.06 -17.23
CA LEU A 279 7.19 0.38 -18.54
C LEU A 279 7.83 1.63 -19.13
N PHE A 280 7.94 2.70 -18.34
CA PHE A 280 8.57 3.94 -18.80
C PHE A 280 10.06 3.76 -19.07
N SER A 281 10.79 3.02 -18.23
CA SER A 281 12.21 2.76 -18.46
C SER A 281 12.41 1.98 -19.77
N ASN A 282 11.66 0.90 -19.96
CA ASN A 282 11.69 0.11 -21.20
C ASN A 282 11.32 0.95 -22.43
N ALA A 283 10.26 1.77 -22.35
CA ALA A 283 9.80 2.58 -23.47
C ALA A 283 10.77 3.71 -23.84
N ILE A 284 11.45 4.31 -22.85
CA ILE A 284 12.39 5.43 -23.07
C ILE A 284 13.75 4.93 -23.54
N PHE A 285 14.28 3.89 -22.89
CA PHE A 285 15.64 3.41 -23.14
C PHE A 285 15.72 2.25 -24.12
N GLY A 286 14.62 1.53 -24.37
CA GLY A 286 14.58 0.38 -25.26
C GLY A 286 15.37 -0.84 -24.78
N VAL A 287 15.64 -0.92 -23.48
CA VAL A 287 16.42 -2.00 -22.84
C VAL A 287 15.65 -2.52 -21.63
N SER A 288 15.63 -3.85 -21.48
CA SER A 288 15.04 -4.53 -20.32
C SER A 288 15.68 -4.03 -19.03
N VAL A 289 14.86 -3.90 -17.98
CA VAL A 289 15.34 -3.45 -16.68
C VAL A 289 15.92 -4.66 -15.94
N PRO A 290 17.24 -4.70 -15.66
CA PRO A 290 17.81 -5.78 -14.88
C PRO A 290 17.33 -5.67 -13.43
N VAL A 291 16.87 -6.78 -12.87
CA VAL A 291 16.38 -6.87 -11.50
C VAL A 291 17.02 -8.09 -10.84
N ASP A 292 17.67 -7.91 -9.69
CA ASP A 292 18.38 -9.01 -9.03
C ASP A 292 17.41 -10.06 -8.45
N ALA A 293 17.11 -11.07 -9.26
CA ALA A 293 16.20 -12.15 -8.91
C ALA A 293 16.65 -12.98 -7.70
N THR A 294 17.97 -13.06 -7.41
CA THR A 294 18.47 -13.90 -6.31
C THR A 294 18.11 -13.35 -4.93
N GLY A 295 18.07 -12.02 -4.79
CA GLY A 295 17.58 -11.36 -3.59
C GLY A 295 16.07 -11.46 -3.41
N ILE A 296 15.31 -11.49 -4.51
CA ILE A 296 13.85 -11.27 -4.50
C ILE A 296 13.05 -12.56 -4.28
N VAL A 297 13.49 -13.72 -4.80
CA VAL A 297 12.74 -14.99 -4.70
C VAL A 297 12.26 -15.30 -3.27
N PRO A 298 13.11 -15.17 -2.22
CA PRO A 298 12.70 -15.46 -0.85
C PRO A 298 11.68 -14.45 -0.31
N PHE A 299 11.76 -13.19 -0.75
CA PHE A 299 10.78 -12.16 -0.38
C PHE A 299 9.41 -12.44 -1.02
N THR A 300 9.39 -12.98 -2.24
CA THR A 300 8.15 -13.35 -2.90
C THR A 300 7.46 -14.56 -2.26
N ILE A 301 8.23 -15.54 -1.78
CA ILE A 301 7.71 -16.66 -0.96
C ILE A 301 7.08 -16.12 0.32
N ILE A 302 7.69 -15.12 0.94
CA ILE A 302 7.16 -14.49 2.15
C ILE A 302 5.85 -13.77 1.86
N LEU A 303 5.72 -13.04 0.75
CA LEU A 303 4.46 -12.41 0.38
C LEU A 303 3.31 -13.42 0.26
N LEU A 304 3.54 -14.52 -0.47
CA LEU A 304 2.57 -15.60 -0.60
C LEU A 304 2.22 -16.22 0.76
N SER A 305 3.23 -16.46 1.59
CA SER A 305 3.07 -17.07 2.91
C SER A 305 2.30 -16.16 3.86
N THR A 306 2.61 -14.87 3.90
CA THR A 306 1.93 -13.86 4.72
C THR A 306 0.47 -13.70 4.30
N LEU A 307 0.21 -13.62 2.98
CA LEU A 307 -1.16 -13.56 2.46
C LEU A 307 -1.98 -14.80 2.85
N ALA A 308 -1.44 -16.00 2.57
CA ALA A 308 -2.11 -17.26 2.88
C ALA A 308 -2.36 -17.42 4.38
N MET A 309 -1.39 -17.03 5.21
CA MET A 309 -1.49 -17.11 6.66
C MET A 309 -2.52 -16.12 7.21
N ILE A 310 -2.54 -14.87 6.75
CA ILE A 310 -3.52 -13.87 7.21
C ILE A 310 -4.92 -14.28 6.80
N TYR A 311 -5.13 -14.60 5.52
CA TYR A 311 -6.43 -15.04 5.03
C TYR A 311 -6.90 -16.32 5.75
N GLY A 312 -5.99 -17.29 5.95
CA GLY A 312 -6.30 -18.50 6.69
C GLY A 312 -6.67 -18.22 8.16
N ALA A 313 -5.93 -17.35 8.84
CA ALA A 313 -6.20 -17.03 10.24
C ALA A 313 -7.48 -16.21 10.43
N THR A 314 -7.80 -15.28 9.53
CA THR A 314 -9.08 -14.54 9.55
C THR A 314 -10.25 -15.46 9.19
N PHE A 315 -10.08 -16.37 8.22
CA PHE A 315 -11.08 -17.38 7.88
C PHE A 315 -11.38 -18.32 9.06
N LEU A 316 -10.34 -18.86 9.73
CA LEU A 316 -10.50 -19.70 10.93
C LEU A 316 -11.10 -18.92 12.11
N GLY A 317 -10.84 -17.62 12.18
CA GLY A 317 -11.44 -16.71 13.15
C GLY A 317 -12.87 -16.28 12.82
N GLY A 318 -13.47 -16.77 11.73
CA GLY A 318 -14.82 -16.39 11.29
C GLY A 318 -14.92 -14.92 10.91
N PHE A 319 -13.86 -14.35 10.33
CA PHE A 319 -13.72 -12.94 9.93
C PHE A 319 -13.93 -11.94 11.07
N ARG A 320 -13.50 -12.32 12.28
CA ARG A 320 -13.45 -11.45 13.45
C ARG A 320 -12.00 -11.13 13.81
N LEU A 321 -11.61 -9.89 13.63
CA LEU A 321 -10.29 -9.40 14.03
C LEU A 321 -10.29 -9.11 15.53
N THR A 322 -9.80 -10.10 16.28
CA THR A 322 -9.66 -10.02 17.73
C THR A 322 -8.26 -9.52 18.12
N LYS A 323 -8.12 -8.93 19.31
CA LYS A 323 -6.83 -8.46 19.83
C LYS A 323 -5.72 -9.53 19.83
N PRO A 324 -5.97 -10.80 20.21
CA PRO A 324 -4.95 -11.85 20.12
C PRO A 324 -4.49 -12.12 18.68
N LEU A 325 -5.42 -12.13 17.73
CA LEU A 325 -5.10 -12.29 16.31
C LEU A 325 -4.31 -11.07 15.78
N GLY A 326 -4.69 -9.86 16.20
CA GLY A 326 -3.96 -8.64 15.89
C GLY A 326 -2.53 -8.63 16.44
N ALA A 327 -2.36 -9.01 17.71
CA ALA A 327 -1.05 -9.15 18.33
C ALA A 327 -0.17 -10.19 17.63
N PHE A 328 -0.76 -11.28 17.15
CA PHE A 328 -0.06 -12.30 16.36
C PHE A 328 0.49 -11.71 15.05
N PHE A 329 -0.34 -11.05 14.24
CA PHE A 329 0.11 -10.41 13.00
C PHE A 329 1.14 -9.31 13.24
N PHE A 330 0.91 -8.45 14.24
CA PHE A 330 1.82 -7.36 14.59
C PHE A 330 3.20 -7.90 15.00
N THR A 331 3.24 -8.94 15.83
CA THR A 331 4.50 -9.59 16.25
C THR A 331 5.21 -10.28 15.09
N LEU A 332 4.44 -10.89 14.17
CA LEU A 332 5.00 -11.56 13.01
C LEU A 332 5.79 -10.61 12.11
N TYR A 333 5.35 -9.34 11.96
CA TYR A 333 6.10 -8.34 11.20
C TYR A 333 7.51 -8.13 11.78
N PHE A 334 7.63 -7.93 13.09
CA PHE A 334 8.94 -7.74 13.71
C PHE A 334 9.82 -8.99 13.62
N ALA A 335 9.22 -10.17 13.71
CA ALA A 335 9.92 -11.43 13.46
C ALA A 335 10.44 -11.51 12.02
N PHE A 336 9.65 -11.07 11.04
CA PHE A 336 10.05 -10.97 9.64
C PHE A 336 11.21 -9.99 9.43
N VAL A 337 11.13 -8.78 9.98
CA VAL A 337 12.21 -7.78 9.89
C VAL A 337 13.50 -8.32 10.53
N ALA A 338 13.38 -8.95 11.71
CA ALA A 338 14.52 -9.58 12.37
C ALA A 338 15.12 -10.70 11.51
N TRP A 339 14.30 -11.57 10.91
CA TRP A 339 14.75 -12.61 9.99
C TRP A 339 15.47 -12.01 8.77
N ALA A 340 14.91 -10.98 8.14
CA ALA A 340 15.49 -10.34 6.96
C ALA A 340 16.87 -9.74 7.26
N LEU A 341 17.01 -9.07 8.40
CA LEU A 341 18.30 -8.51 8.84
C LEU A 341 19.30 -9.61 9.21
N LEU A 342 18.87 -10.67 9.92
CA LEU A 342 19.75 -11.78 10.28
C LEU A 342 20.26 -12.54 9.04
N ARG A 343 19.41 -12.67 8.01
CA ARG A 343 19.78 -13.24 6.71
C ARG A 343 20.86 -12.41 6.04
N GLU A 344 20.66 -11.09 5.98
CA GLU A 344 21.60 -10.16 5.37
C GLU A 344 22.98 -10.18 6.06
N PHE A 345 23.01 -10.23 7.40
CA PHE A 345 24.26 -10.32 8.15
C PHE A 345 24.88 -11.73 8.18
N GLY A 346 24.35 -12.69 7.42
CA GLY A 346 24.87 -14.07 7.36
C GLY A 346 24.83 -14.79 8.71
N LYS A 347 23.93 -14.37 9.62
CA LYS A 347 23.78 -14.96 10.95
C LYS A 347 22.78 -16.12 10.99
N LEU A 348 22.08 -16.37 9.88
CA LEU A 348 21.19 -17.50 9.74
C LEU A 348 21.95 -18.75 9.27
N PRO A 349 21.56 -19.95 9.74
CA PRO A 349 22.03 -21.21 9.18
C PRO A 349 21.77 -21.29 7.66
N GLU A 350 22.64 -21.97 6.90
CA GLU A 350 22.54 -22.08 5.43
C GLU A 350 21.17 -22.60 4.95
N TRP A 351 20.49 -23.47 5.71
CA TRP A 351 19.15 -23.99 5.38
C TRP A 351 18.00 -22.98 5.59
N MET A 352 18.24 -21.88 6.29
CA MET A 352 17.28 -20.78 6.46
C MET A 352 17.55 -19.60 5.51
N GLY A 353 18.69 -19.63 4.79
CA GLY A 353 19.14 -18.54 3.91
C GLY A 353 18.95 -18.80 2.41
N ALA A 354 18.68 -20.05 2.02
CA ALA A 354 18.50 -20.49 0.63
C ALA A 354 17.09 -20.25 0.10
#